data_AF-E0WQV9-F1
#
_entry.id   AF-E0WQV9-F1
#
_cell.length_a   1.000
_cell.length_b   1.000
_cell.length_c   1.000
_cell.angle_alpha   90.00
_cell.angle_beta   90.00
_cell.angle_gamma   90.00
#
_symmetry.space_group_name_H-M   'P 1'
#
loop_
_entity.id
_entity.type
_entity.pdbx_description
1 polymer ?
#
loop_
_entity_poly.entity_id
_entity_poly.type
_entity_poly.pdbx_seq_one_letter_code
_entity_poly.pdbx_strand_id
1 'polypeptide(L)'
;MQDRKPYTNLNYNWRPEERGTIEYAGATVTANPDGLAFSGNAGLDNRWLNGDVYLQRGSKSENFYGGANLRNSLVLGGGSIATGQQLRSSQAAVIIDVESDQPDIKLEVSGGEGSAPRLQPGKNIVGVSTWKQQRLQFHGQGEDGVRIYPEDYSLRMNRGSVNYLKLRAVKTQTVVGMLKDEQGNLLHNQEVASDVGKARINSEGVFTLEVSAAKPQITVTGDDGKPRLVYSLPPSPEGERDEVRFVDVLTPSASPLS
;
A
#
# COMPACT_ATOMS: atom_id res chain seq x y z
N MET A 1 14.73 -7.64 58.57
CA MET A 1 13.66 -6.75 58.09
C MET A 1 14.19 -6.00 56.88
N GLN A 2 13.58 -6.12 55.71
CA GLN A 2 13.95 -5.34 54.53
C GLN A 2 13.29 -3.97 54.66
N ASP A 3 14.10 -2.94 54.85
CA ASP A 3 13.66 -1.56 55.03
C ASP A 3 13.09 -1.03 53.70
N ARG A 4 11.76 -0.99 53.57
CA ARG A 4 11.09 -0.46 52.38
C ARG A 4 11.10 1.06 52.46
N LYS A 5 12.10 1.68 51.81
CA LYS A 5 12.12 3.12 51.63
C LYS A 5 10.93 3.57 50.76
N PRO A 6 10.23 4.64 51.13
CA PRO A 6 9.12 5.18 50.33
C PRO A 6 9.64 5.67 48.99
N TYR A 7 8.81 5.59 47.95
CA TYR A 7 9.10 6.18 46.64
C TYR A 7 7.82 6.73 46.01
N THR A 8 7.97 7.74 45.16
CA THR A 8 6.91 8.33 44.35
C THR A 8 7.25 8.12 42.89
N ASN A 9 6.30 7.69 42.06
CA ASN A 9 6.50 7.56 40.63
C ASN A 9 5.50 8.39 39.82
N LEU A 10 5.93 8.84 38.65
CA LEU A 10 5.10 9.48 37.63
C LEU A 10 5.38 8.75 36.32
N ASN A 11 4.34 8.25 35.66
CA ASN A 11 4.44 7.56 34.38
C ASN A 11 3.61 8.27 33.31
N TYR A 12 4.16 8.38 32.12
CA TYR A 12 3.48 8.89 30.94
C TYR A 12 3.66 7.90 29.80
N ASN A 13 2.56 7.48 29.17
CA ASN A 13 2.57 6.61 28.01
C ASN A 13 1.78 7.27 26.89
N TRP A 14 2.39 7.38 25.73
CA TRP A 14 1.81 7.96 24.53
C TRP A 14 1.77 6.91 23.42
N ARG A 15 0.67 6.91 22.67
CA ARG A 15 0.50 6.15 21.43
C ARG A 15 -0.07 7.08 20.37
N PRO A 16 0.45 7.06 19.14
CA PRO A 16 -0.13 7.84 18.06
C PRO A 16 -1.51 7.28 17.68
N GLU A 17 -2.38 8.17 17.23
CA GLU A 17 -3.73 7.81 16.75
C GLU A 17 -3.68 7.06 15.42
N GLU A 18 -2.71 7.42 14.56
CA GLU A 18 -2.43 6.73 13.31
C GLU A 18 -1.20 5.83 13.43
N ARG A 19 -1.24 4.66 12.78
CA ARG A 19 -0.07 3.79 12.65
C ARG A 19 1.00 4.47 11.81
N GLY A 20 2.14 4.77 12.42
CA GLY A 20 3.36 5.25 11.76
C GLY A 20 4.58 4.48 12.23
N THR A 21 5.77 5.05 12.06
CA THR A 21 7.03 4.41 12.47
C THR A 21 7.14 4.19 13.98
N ILE A 22 6.52 5.06 14.78
CA ILE A 22 6.51 4.93 16.25
C ILE A 22 5.19 4.26 16.64
N GLU A 23 5.27 3.17 17.40
CA GLU A 23 4.10 2.47 17.93
C GLU A 23 3.68 3.01 19.30
N TYR A 24 4.65 3.37 20.13
CA TYR A 24 4.43 3.97 21.44
C TYR A 24 5.68 4.69 21.93
N ALA A 25 5.50 5.61 22.88
CA ALA A 25 6.58 6.16 23.69
C ALA A 25 6.16 6.21 25.16
N GLY A 26 7.07 5.91 26.07
CA GLY A 26 6.87 5.89 27.50
C GLY A 26 7.98 6.61 28.24
N ALA A 27 7.63 7.29 29.33
CA ALA A 27 8.56 7.91 30.24
C ALA A 27 8.09 7.65 31.68
N THR A 28 9.03 7.42 32.58
CA THR A 28 8.77 7.25 34.02
C THR A 28 9.84 7.97 34.82
N VAL A 29 9.39 8.70 35.84
CA VAL A 29 10.26 9.35 36.83
C VAL A 29 9.93 8.74 38.19
N THR A 30 10.93 8.32 38.94
CA THR A 30 10.77 7.79 40.31
C THR A 30 11.64 8.58 41.27
N ALA A 31 11.05 9.19 42.28
CA ALA A 31 11.76 9.84 43.38
C ALA A 31 11.79 8.93 44.60
N ASN A 32 12.98 8.72 45.17
CA ASN A 32 13.17 7.98 46.42
C ASN A 32 14.24 8.67 47.29
N PRO A 33 14.45 8.25 48.55
CA PRO A 33 15.45 8.86 49.43
C PRO A 33 16.89 8.78 48.91
N ASP A 34 17.15 7.91 47.93
CA ASP A 34 18.47 7.75 47.32
C ASP A 34 18.63 8.62 46.06
N GLY A 35 17.59 9.35 45.61
CA GLY A 35 17.63 10.29 44.48
C GLY A 35 16.48 10.13 43.48
N LEU A 36 16.70 10.64 42.27
CA LEU A 36 15.77 10.52 41.14
C LEU A 36 16.22 9.41 40.17
N ALA A 37 15.32 8.52 39.82
CA ALA A 37 15.46 7.57 38.73
C ALA A 37 14.58 7.99 37.55
N PHE A 38 15.06 7.75 36.34
CA PHE A 38 14.35 8.06 35.10
C PHE A 38 14.41 6.83 34.19
N SER A 39 13.31 6.52 33.50
CA SER A 39 13.31 5.54 32.41
C SER A 39 12.45 6.02 31.27
N GLY A 40 12.85 5.70 30.05
CA GLY A 40 12.08 5.95 28.85
C GLY A 40 12.18 4.78 27.88
N ASN A 41 11.15 4.58 27.08
CA ASN A 41 11.08 3.51 26.09
C ASN A 41 10.28 3.97 24.86
N ALA A 42 10.62 3.44 23.69
CA ALA A 42 9.87 3.67 22.47
C ALA A 42 9.79 2.40 21.64
N GLY A 43 8.59 2.10 21.14
CA GLY A 43 8.34 1.03 20.19
C GLY A 43 8.42 1.55 18.77
N LEU A 44 9.15 0.85 17.91
CA LEU A 44 9.30 1.18 16.49
C LEU A 44 8.69 0.05 15.65
N ASP A 45 7.90 0.43 14.67
CA ASP A 45 7.28 -0.51 13.74
C ASP A 45 7.26 0.05 12.32
N ASN A 46 8.22 -0.37 11.50
CA ASN A 46 8.22 -0.13 10.06
C ASN A 46 8.72 -1.36 9.29
N ARG A 47 8.67 -1.29 7.96
CA ARG A 47 9.04 -2.42 7.08
C ARG A 47 10.50 -2.89 7.21
N TRP A 48 11.39 -2.04 7.67
CA TRP A 48 12.83 -2.32 7.79
C TRP A 48 13.25 -2.66 9.22
N LEU A 49 12.50 -2.14 10.20
CA LEU A 49 12.84 -2.18 11.62
C LEU A 49 11.56 -2.32 12.45
N ASN A 50 11.46 -3.43 13.18
CA ASN A 50 10.47 -3.60 14.23
C ASN A 50 11.20 -3.93 15.54
N GLY A 51 10.79 -3.31 16.65
CA GLY A 51 11.50 -3.46 17.91
C GLY A 51 11.16 -2.38 18.93
N ASP A 52 11.93 -2.37 20.01
CA ASP A 52 11.81 -1.39 21.07
C ASP A 52 13.18 -0.94 21.56
N VAL A 53 13.28 0.33 21.93
CA VAL A 53 14.47 0.92 22.55
C VAL A 53 14.10 1.38 23.94
N TYR A 54 15.05 1.30 24.88
CA TYR A 54 14.87 1.83 26.22
C TYR A 54 16.16 2.46 26.75
N LEU A 55 15.98 3.41 27.65
CA LEU A 55 17.03 4.09 28.38
C LEU A 55 16.57 4.30 29.82
N GLN A 56 17.44 4.05 30.79
CA GLN A 56 17.13 4.22 32.21
C GLN A 56 18.36 4.67 33.00
N ARG A 57 18.12 5.42 34.06
CA ARG A 57 19.10 5.82 35.07
C ARG A 57 18.49 5.52 36.44
N GLY A 58 19.22 4.77 37.26
CA GLY A 58 18.81 4.45 38.63
C GLY A 58 19.12 5.59 39.60
N SER A 59 18.41 5.67 40.72
CA SER A 59 18.56 6.76 41.69
C SER A 59 19.96 6.83 42.34
N LYS A 60 20.65 5.68 42.46
CA LYS A 60 22.01 5.57 43.00
C LYS A 60 23.12 5.62 41.96
N SER A 61 22.78 5.80 40.68
CA SER A 61 23.75 5.73 39.57
C SER A 61 23.72 7.00 38.76
N GLU A 62 24.89 7.50 38.39
CA GLU A 62 25.04 8.57 37.40
C GLU A 62 25.02 8.03 35.97
N ASN A 63 25.15 6.71 35.81
CA ASN A 63 25.21 6.08 34.51
C ASN A 63 23.81 5.87 33.94
N PHE A 64 23.71 6.11 32.64
CA PHE A 64 22.57 5.67 31.84
C PHE A 64 22.83 4.27 31.31
N TYR A 65 21.81 3.43 31.40
CA TYR A 65 21.76 2.10 30.82
C TYR A 65 20.69 2.13 29.75
N GLY A 66 20.97 1.53 28.60
CA GLY A 66 19.98 1.43 27.55
C GLY A 66 20.18 0.17 26.74
N GLY A 67 19.17 -0.15 25.95
CA GLY A 67 19.20 -1.29 25.06
C GLY A 67 18.19 -1.14 23.94
N ALA A 68 18.35 -2.00 22.95
CA ALA A 68 17.42 -2.14 21.84
C ALA A 68 17.11 -3.61 21.64
N ASN A 69 15.83 -3.95 21.53
CA ASN A 69 15.36 -5.27 21.14
C ASN A 69 14.83 -5.17 19.71
N LEU A 70 15.52 -5.76 18.74
CA LEU A 70 15.10 -5.77 17.35
C LEU A 70 14.48 -7.12 16.99
N ARG A 71 13.32 -7.09 16.33
CA ARG A 71 12.57 -8.28 15.89
C ARG A 71 12.16 -8.08 14.44
N ASN A 72 12.89 -8.68 13.52
CA ASN A 72 12.63 -8.55 12.10
C ASN A 72 12.65 -9.93 11.43
N SER A 73 11.89 -10.11 10.37
CA SER A 73 11.90 -11.34 9.56
C SER A 73 12.47 -11.07 8.20
N LEU A 74 13.36 -11.97 7.76
CA LEU A 74 13.87 -12.02 6.40
C LEU A 74 13.25 -13.21 5.69
N VAL A 75 12.57 -12.96 4.57
CA VAL A 75 11.89 -13.97 3.77
C VAL A 75 12.53 -14.03 2.39
N LEU A 76 12.90 -15.25 1.98
CA LEU A 76 13.62 -15.56 0.75
C LEU A 76 12.88 -16.66 0.00
N GLY A 77 12.54 -16.41 -1.26
CA GLY A 77 11.91 -17.41 -2.13
C GLY A 77 11.09 -16.79 -3.25
N GLY A 78 10.61 -17.62 -4.19
CA GLY A 78 9.93 -17.14 -5.39
C GLY A 78 10.79 -16.20 -6.27
N GLY A 79 12.12 -16.28 -6.15
CA GLY A 79 13.06 -15.38 -6.85
C GLY A 79 13.20 -13.98 -6.21
N SER A 80 12.66 -13.77 -5.01
CA SER A 80 12.66 -12.47 -4.34
C SER A 80 13.10 -12.56 -2.88
N ILE A 81 13.39 -11.40 -2.32
CA ILE A 81 13.75 -11.18 -0.92
C ILE A 81 12.91 -10.04 -0.37
N ALA A 82 12.38 -10.21 0.85
CA ALA A 82 11.64 -9.19 1.57
C ALA A 82 11.99 -9.24 3.05
N THR A 83 11.84 -8.09 3.70
CA THR A 83 11.99 -7.93 5.14
C THR A 83 10.73 -7.32 5.72
N GLY A 84 10.42 -7.62 6.98
CA GLY A 84 9.24 -7.08 7.63
C GLY A 84 8.97 -7.70 8.99
N GLN A 85 7.80 -7.38 9.53
CA GLN A 85 7.40 -7.84 10.86
C GLN A 85 7.44 -9.36 10.99
N GLN A 86 7.63 -9.80 12.24
CA GLN A 86 7.69 -11.22 12.57
C GLN A 86 6.40 -11.96 12.20
N LEU A 87 6.53 -13.03 11.41
CA LEU A 87 5.47 -13.99 11.14
C LEU A 87 5.22 -14.85 12.39
N ARG A 88 4.43 -14.35 13.35
CA ARG A 88 4.32 -14.95 14.69
C ARG A 88 3.67 -16.34 14.73
N SER A 89 3.03 -16.80 13.65
CA SER A 89 2.37 -18.11 13.58
C SER A 89 2.43 -18.79 12.21
N SER A 90 2.78 -18.06 11.16
CA SER A 90 2.65 -18.56 9.79
C SER A 90 3.80 -19.48 9.41
N GLN A 91 3.45 -20.62 8.84
CA GLN A 91 4.39 -21.65 8.40
C GLN A 91 4.77 -21.51 6.92
N ALA A 92 4.14 -20.58 6.21
CA ALA A 92 4.43 -20.21 4.83
C ALA A 92 4.20 -18.69 4.67
N ALA A 93 4.78 -18.12 3.63
CA ALA A 93 4.70 -16.69 3.36
C ALA A 93 4.49 -16.39 1.88
N VAL A 94 3.93 -15.23 1.59
CA VAL A 94 3.90 -14.63 0.27
C VAL A 94 4.62 -13.29 0.35
N ILE A 95 5.59 -13.09 -0.55
CA ILE A 95 6.16 -11.78 -0.83
C ILE A 95 5.24 -11.10 -1.85
N ILE A 96 4.60 -10.01 -1.43
CA ILE A 96 3.71 -9.23 -2.31
C ILE A 96 4.41 -7.92 -2.65
N ASP A 97 4.82 -7.77 -3.92
CA ASP A 97 5.46 -6.57 -4.43
C ASP A 97 4.42 -5.66 -5.07
N VAL A 98 4.09 -4.56 -4.39
CA VAL A 98 3.07 -3.61 -4.79
C VAL A 98 3.70 -2.50 -5.63
N GLU A 99 3.36 -2.46 -6.91
CA GLU A 99 3.61 -1.33 -7.78
C GLU A 99 2.41 -0.39 -7.74
N SER A 100 2.64 0.90 -7.47
CA SER A 100 1.57 1.90 -7.49
C SER A 100 2.04 3.24 -8.05
N ASP A 101 1.11 3.96 -8.66
CA ASP A 101 1.27 5.35 -9.08
C ASP A 101 1.12 6.35 -7.92
N GLN A 102 0.69 5.89 -6.74
CA GLN A 102 0.63 6.66 -5.51
C GLN A 102 1.59 6.11 -4.44
N PRO A 103 2.51 6.94 -3.90
CA PRO A 103 3.48 6.49 -2.92
C PRO A 103 2.88 6.16 -1.54
N ASP A 104 1.74 6.74 -1.21
CA ASP A 104 1.05 6.65 0.08
C ASP A 104 -0.23 5.81 0.03
N ILE A 105 -0.46 5.09 -1.08
CA ILE A 105 -1.60 4.20 -1.20
C ILE A 105 -1.59 3.15 -0.08
N LYS A 106 -2.74 2.98 0.56
CA LYS A 106 -2.95 1.98 1.60
C LYS A 106 -3.86 0.91 1.02
N LEU A 107 -3.34 -0.31 0.95
CA LEU A 107 -4.12 -1.48 0.52
C LEU A 107 -4.28 -2.44 1.68
N GLU A 108 -5.31 -3.24 1.64
CA GLU A 108 -5.56 -4.32 2.60
C GLU A 108 -5.66 -5.64 1.88
N VAL A 109 -5.18 -6.70 2.53
CA VAL A 109 -5.36 -8.08 2.05
C VAL A 109 -6.10 -8.91 3.07
N SER A 110 -7.18 -9.55 2.63
CA SER A 110 -7.93 -10.54 3.41
C SER A 110 -7.55 -11.96 2.99
N GLY A 111 -7.89 -12.95 3.84
CA GLY A 111 -7.62 -14.37 3.56
C GLY A 111 -6.21 -14.87 3.93
N GLY A 112 -5.31 -13.96 4.33
CA GLY A 112 -4.03 -14.29 4.99
C GLY A 112 -4.20 -14.68 6.46
N GLU A 113 -3.11 -15.14 7.09
CA GLU A 113 -3.08 -15.37 8.54
C GLU A 113 -2.70 -14.09 9.30
N GLY A 114 -3.41 -13.84 10.41
CA GLY A 114 -3.27 -12.63 11.22
C GLY A 114 -4.34 -11.57 10.93
N SER A 115 -4.22 -10.39 11.54
CA SER A 115 -5.01 -9.23 11.13
C SER A 115 -4.68 -8.87 9.68
N ALA A 116 -5.68 -8.57 8.85
CA ALA A 116 -5.51 -8.17 7.45
C ALA A 116 -4.34 -7.18 7.30
N PRO A 117 -3.17 -7.62 6.77
CA PRO A 117 -2.02 -6.77 6.76
C PRO A 117 -2.25 -5.63 5.76
N ARG A 118 -1.87 -4.41 6.16
CA ARG A 118 -1.83 -3.29 5.24
C ARG A 118 -0.63 -3.47 4.32
N LEU A 119 -0.86 -3.41 3.02
CA LEU A 119 0.20 -3.40 2.02
C LEU A 119 0.50 -1.96 1.65
N GLN A 120 1.79 -1.69 1.47
CA GLN A 120 2.31 -0.42 0.97
C GLN A 120 3.08 -0.67 -0.32
N PRO A 121 3.33 0.36 -1.15
CA PRO A 121 4.20 0.24 -2.31
C PRO A 121 5.55 -0.41 -1.97
N GLY A 122 6.01 -1.32 -2.84
CA GLY A 122 7.16 -2.19 -2.65
C GLY A 122 6.81 -3.55 -2.05
N LYS A 123 7.83 -4.24 -1.52
CA LYS A 123 7.70 -5.62 -1.04
C LYS A 123 7.14 -5.68 0.38
N ASN A 124 6.09 -6.47 0.53
CA ASN A 124 5.41 -6.79 1.79
C ASN A 124 5.49 -8.29 2.04
N ILE A 125 5.37 -8.69 3.32
CA ILE A 125 5.34 -10.09 3.72
C ILE A 125 3.96 -10.39 4.31
N VAL A 126 3.29 -11.39 3.74
CA VAL A 126 2.00 -11.87 4.23
C VAL A 126 2.13 -13.32 4.65
N GLY A 127 1.81 -13.61 5.91
CA GLY A 127 1.72 -14.97 6.43
C GLY A 127 0.49 -15.68 5.86
N VAL A 128 0.66 -16.94 5.47
CA VAL A 128 -0.44 -17.78 4.94
C VAL A 128 -0.42 -19.16 5.58
N SER A 129 -1.58 -19.81 5.59
CA SER A 129 -1.74 -21.14 6.15
C SER A 129 -1.20 -22.20 5.18
N THR A 130 -0.88 -23.37 5.69
CA THR A 130 -0.32 -24.47 4.91
C THR A 130 -1.38 -25.53 4.58
N TRP A 131 -1.14 -26.26 3.49
CA TRP A 131 -1.89 -27.44 3.04
C TRP A 131 -3.37 -27.23 2.71
N LYS A 132 -3.83 -25.97 2.65
CA LYS A 132 -5.20 -25.61 2.28
C LYS A 132 -5.19 -24.64 1.11
N GLN A 133 -6.22 -24.74 0.27
CA GLN A 133 -6.48 -23.71 -0.73
C GLN A 133 -6.93 -22.44 -0.02
N GLN A 134 -6.27 -21.33 -0.31
CA GLN A 134 -6.61 -20.00 0.18
C GLN A 134 -6.79 -19.05 -0.98
N ARG A 135 -7.64 -18.05 -0.79
CA ARG A 135 -7.82 -16.94 -1.73
C ARG A 135 -7.47 -15.66 -0.97
N LEU A 136 -6.42 -14.99 -1.43
CA LEU A 136 -6.08 -13.65 -0.97
C LEU A 136 -6.90 -12.67 -1.79
N GLN A 137 -7.58 -11.73 -1.15
CA GLN A 137 -8.33 -10.68 -1.84
C GLN A 137 -7.74 -9.33 -1.47
N PHE A 138 -7.56 -8.46 -2.46
CA PHE A 138 -6.89 -7.18 -2.32
C PHE A 138 -7.90 -6.04 -2.46
N HIS A 139 -7.82 -5.07 -1.54
CA HIS A 139 -8.74 -3.94 -1.49
C HIS A 139 -7.99 -2.64 -1.22
N GLY A 140 -8.48 -1.53 -1.76
CA GLY A 140 -8.00 -0.19 -1.40
C GLY A 140 -8.59 0.26 -0.07
N GLN A 141 -7.83 1.01 0.72
CA GLN A 141 -8.33 1.63 1.96
C GLN A 141 -8.85 3.04 1.64
N GLY A 142 -10.18 3.23 1.59
CA GLY A 142 -10.84 4.53 1.35
C GLY A 142 -11.92 4.47 0.27
N GLU A 143 -12.53 5.62 -0.03
CA GLU A 143 -13.53 5.79 -1.11
C GLU A 143 -12.89 6.09 -2.48
N ASP A 144 -11.58 6.36 -2.51
CA ASP A 144 -10.84 6.68 -3.73
C ASP A 144 -10.83 5.49 -4.69
N GLY A 145 -11.30 5.70 -5.93
CA GLY A 145 -11.34 4.72 -7.01
C GLY A 145 -9.97 4.14 -7.37
N VAL A 146 -9.54 3.10 -6.64
CA VAL A 146 -8.30 2.35 -6.85
C VAL A 146 -8.63 1.02 -7.50
N ARG A 147 -8.01 0.73 -8.64
CA ARG A 147 -8.04 -0.61 -9.24
C ARG A 147 -6.79 -1.39 -8.92
N ILE A 148 -6.98 -2.66 -8.54
CA ILE A 148 -5.92 -3.56 -8.10
C ILE A 148 -5.87 -4.76 -9.03
N TYR A 149 -4.66 -5.12 -9.49
CA TYR A 149 -4.43 -6.22 -10.40
C TYR A 149 -3.34 -7.16 -9.88
N PRO A 150 -3.63 -8.47 -9.74
CA PRO A 150 -4.98 -9.05 -9.76
C PRO A 150 -5.81 -8.63 -8.52
N GLU A 151 -7.14 -8.69 -8.63
CA GLU A 151 -8.04 -8.41 -7.49
C GLU A 151 -7.97 -9.50 -6.41
N ASP A 152 -7.64 -10.73 -6.82
CA ASP A 152 -7.44 -11.84 -5.93
C ASP A 152 -6.37 -12.82 -6.43
N TYR A 153 -5.85 -13.62 -5.52
CA TYR A 153 -4.85 -14.63 -5.82
C TYR A 153 -5.11 -15.90 -5.01
N SER A 154 -5.36 -17.00 -5.71
CA SER A 154 -5.57 -18.31 -5.11
C SER A 154 -4.28 -19.10 -5.03
N LEU A 155 -4.01 -19.70 -3.88
CA LEU A 155 -2.78 -20.47 -3.63
C LEU A 155 -3.01 -21.64 -2.68
N ARG A 156 -2.08 -22.60 -2.73
CA ARG A 156 -1.93 -23.67 -1.74
C ARG A 156 -0.46 -23.82 -1.41
N MET A 157 -0.09 -23.62 -0.15
CA MET A 157 1.31 -23.57 0.27
C MET A 157 1.68 -24.80 1.10
N ASN A 158 2.92 -25.27 0.95
CA ASN A 158 3.51 -26.22 1.88
C ASN A 158 4.22 -25.48 3.01
N ARG A 159 4.56 -26.19 4.08
CA ARG A 159 5.39 -25.64 5.15
C ARG A 159 6.76 -25.22 4.61
N GLY A 160 7.18 -24.01 4.98
CA GLY A 160 8.41 -23.37 4.51
C GLY A 160 8.32 -22.76 3.12
N SER A 161 7.20 -22.88 2.42
CA SER A 161 7.05 -22.30 1.09
C SER A 161 6.99 -20.78 1.14
N VAL A 162 7.64 -20.16 0.16
CA VAL A 162 7.59 -18.72 -0.09
C VAL A 162 7.21 -18.50 -1.55
N ASN A 163 6.07 -17.86 -1.78
CA ASN A 163 5.63 -17.43 -3.10
C ASN A 163 5.93 -15.95 -3.31
N TYR A 164 5.99 -15.55 -4.57
CA TYR A 164 6.11 -14.16 -4.99
C TYR A 164 4.89 -13.78 -5.83
N LEU A 165 4.28 -12.63 -5.51
CA LEU A 165 3.16 -12.05 -6.25
C LEU A 165 3.48 -10.58 -6.52
N LYS A 166 3.38 -10.17 -7.79
CA LYS A 166 3.39 -8.76 -8.15
C LYS A 166 1.95 -8.26 -8.20
N LEU A 167 1.68 -7.18 -7.48
CA LEU A 167 0.40 -6.50 -7.42
C LEU A 167 0.56 -5.11 -8.05
N ARG A 168 -0.36 -4.69 -8.91
CA ARG A 168 -0.40 -3.32 -9.44
C ARG A 168 -1.65 -2.62 -8.91
N ALA A 169 -1.47 -1.48 -8.24
CA ALA A 169 -2.56 -0.66 -7.72
C ALA A 169 -2.51 0.73 -8.37
N VAL A 170 -3.56 1.10 -9.09
CA VAL A 170 -3.60 2.32 -9.90
C VAL A 170 -4.76 3.18 -9.41
N LYS A 171 -4.49 4.47 -9.15
CA LYS A 171 -5.60 5.42 -8.97
C LYS A 171 -6.30 5.62 -10.30
N THR A 172 -7.58 5.37 -10.32
CA THR A 172 -8.42 5.55 -11.50
C THR A 172 -9.28 6.79 -11.37
N GLN A 173 -9.65 7.34 -12.51
CA GLN A 173 -10.72 8.31 -12.65
C GLN A 173 -11.60 7.86 -13.82
N THR A 174 -12.90 8.05 -13.71
CA THR A 174 -13.83 7.78 -14.80
C THR A 174 -13.82 8.95 -15.75
N VAL A 175 -13.67 8.70 -17.05
CA VAL A 175 -13.73 9.74 -18.09
C VAL A 175 -14.94 9.50 -18.96
N VAL A 176 -15.72 10.56 -19.18
CA VAL A 176 -16.86 10.58 -20.10
C VAL A 176 -16.60 11.61 -21.18
N GLY A 177 -16.70 11.22 -22.45
CA GLY A 177 -16.47 12.15 -23.55
C GLY A 177 -16.69 11.53 -24.93
N MET A 178 -16.19 12.21 -25.96
CA MET A 178 -16.29 11.79 -27.35
C MET A 178 -14.91 11.78 -28.00
N LEU A 179 -14.71 10.92 -29.01
CA LEU A 179 -13.44 10.83 -29.75
C LEU A 179 -13.65 11.14 -31.23
N LYS A 180 -12.69 11.81 -31.86
CA LYS A 180 -12.60 11.98 -33.32
C LYS A 180 -11.50 11.12 -33.93
N ASP A 181 -11.65 10.73 -35.20
CA ASP A 181 -10.55 10.18 -36.00
C ASP A 181 -9.60 11.29 -36.51
N GLU A 182 -8.58 10.89 -37.28
CA GLU A 182 -7.63 11.81 -37.92
C GLU A 182 -8.29 12.71 -38.97
N GLN A 183 -9.43 12.29 -39.52
CA GLN A 183 -10.22 13.02 -40.50
C GLN A 183 -11.21 14.00 -39.85
N GLY A 184 -11.31 14.01 -38.51
CA GLY A 184 -12.19 14.86 -37.73
C GLY A 184 -13.62 14.33 -37.55
N ASN A 185 -13.91 13.10 -37.97
CA ASN A 185 -15.21 12.45 -37.79
C ASN A 185 -15.31 11.85 -36.39
N LEU A 186 -16.51 11.90 -35.80
CA LEU A 186 -16.77 11.25 -34.52
C LEU A 186 -16.68 9.72 -34.66
N LEU A 187 -16.10 9.08 -33.65
CA LEU A 187 -16.05 7.63 -33.56
C LEU A 187 -17.34 7.10 -32.93
N HIS A 188 -17.83 5.96 -33.42
CA HIS A 188 -19.04 5.30 -32.90
C HIS A 188 -18.84 3.80 -32.85
N ASN A 189 -19.45 3.12 -31.88
CA ASN A 189 -19.51 1.65 -31.78
C ASN A 189 -18.15 0.91 -31.74
N GLN A 190 -17.04 1.63 -31.51
CA GLN A 190 -15.68 1.07 -31.44
C GLN A 190 -15.25 0.75 -30.00
N GLU A 191 -14.33 -0.21 -29.86
CA GLU A 191 -13.70 -0.52 -28.56
C GLU A 191 -12.63 0.52 -28.23
N VAL A 192 -12.68 1.02 -27.00
CA VAL A 192 -11.68 1.90 -26.41
C VAL A 192 -11.07 1.21 -25.21
N ALA A 193 -9.78 1.43 -25.00
CA ALA A 193 -9.03 0.84 -23.90
C ALA A 193 -8.15 1.89 -23.22
N SER A 194 -7.86 1.66 -21.96
CA SER A 194 -6.84 2.35 -21.19
C SER A 194 -5.88 1.32 -20.58
N ASP A 195 -4.93 1.81 -19.80
CA ASP A 195 -4.05 0.97 -18.99
C ASP A 195 -4.76 0.28 -17.81
N VAL A 196 -6.03 0.61 -17.55
CA VAL A 196 -6.83 0.09 -16.42
C VAL A 196 -8.19 -0.49 -16.81
N GLY A 197 -8.62 -0.42 -18.08
CA GLY A 197 -9.93 -0.91 -18.47
C GLY A 197 -10.21 -0.87 -19.97
N LYS A 198 -11.39 -1.40 -20.33
CA LYS A 198 -11.93 -1.37 -21.69
C LYS A 198 -13.39 -0.95 -21.66
N ALA A 199 -13.84 -0.25 -22.69
CA ALA A 199 -15.22 0.13 -22.90
C ALA A 199 -15.55 0.16 -24.39
N ARG A 200 -16.81 0.40 -24.72
CA ARG A 200 -17.27 0.59 -26.10
C ARG A 200 -17.92 1.96 -26.23
N ILE A 201 -17.56 2.69 -27.28
CA ILE A 201 -18.22 3.95 -27.64
C ILE A 201 -19.66 3.63 -28.07
N ASN A 202 -20.65 4.34 -27.54
CA ASN A 202 -22.05 4.10 -27.87
C ASN A 202 -22.40 4.61 -29.29
N SER A 203 -23.66 4.44 -29.69
CA SER A 203 -24.16 4.90 -30.99
C SER A 203 -24.16 6.43 -31.13
N GLU A 204 -24.19 7.16 -30.03
CA GLU A 204 -24.15 8.63 -29.99
C GLU A 204 -22.72 9.19 -30.02
N GLY A 205 -21.70 8.32 -29.96
CA GLY A 205 -20.29 8.69 -30.00
C GLY A 205 -19.67 8.97 -28.62
N VAL A 206 -20.42 8.71 -27.54
CA VAL A 206 -19.98 8.91 -26.16
C VAL A 206 -19.35 7.62 -25.62
N PHE A 207 -18.25 7.77 -24.89
CA PHE A 207 -17.62 6.70 -24.11
C PHE A 207 -17.63 7.02 -22.62
N THR A 208 -17.59 5.97 -21.80
CA THR A 208 -17.30 6.04 -20.37
C THR A 208 -16.20 5.03 -20.08
N LEU A 209 -15.04 5.49 -19.63
CA LEU A 209 -13.85 4.66 -19.47
C LEU A 209 -13.06 5.09 -18.24
N GLU A 210 -12.68 4.14 -17.40
CA GLU A 210 -11.70 4.39 -16.35
C GLU A 210 -10.30 4.47 -16.93
N VAL A 211 -9.51 5.45 -16.47
CA VAL A 211 -8.12 5.68 -16.88
C VAL A 211 -7.24 5.87 -15.64
N SER A 212 -5.92 5.62 -15.74
CA SER A 212 -4.99 6.05 -14.69
C SER A 212 -5.08 7.57 -14.49
N ALA A 213 -5.23 8.01 -13.24
CA ALA A 213 -5.20 9.43 -12.89
C ALA A 213 -3.80 10.04 -13.12
N ALA A 214 -2.74 9.25 -12.96
CA ALA A 214 -1.36 9.72 -13.13
C ALA A 214 -0.96 9.85 -14.61
N LYS A 215 -1.41 8.93 -15.47
CA LYS A 215 -1.10 8.92 -16.92
C LYS A 215 -2.36 8.57 -17.73
N PRO A 216 -3.30 9.52 -17.83
CA PRO A 216 -4.59 9.24 -18.44
C PRO A 216 -4.46 9.14 -19.97
N GLN A 217 -4.47 7.90 -20.47
CA GLN A 217 -4.32 7.57 -21.89
C GLN A 217 -5.48 6.70 -22.37
N ILE A 218 -6.02 7.04 -23.53
CA ILE A 218 -7.08 6.27 -24.20
C ILE A 218 -6.56 5.80 -25.54
N THR A 219 -6.85 4.55 -25.86
CA THR A 219 -6.44 3.92 -27.11
C THR A 219 -7.66 3.33 -27.80
N VAL A 220 -7.82 3.62 -29.08
CA VAL A 220 -8.82 2.95 -29.92
C VAL A 220 -8.11 1.83 -30.68
N THR A 221 -8.59 0.61 -30.52
CA THR A 221 -8.12 -0.55 -31.29
C THR A 221 -8.82 -0.63 -32.63
N GLY A 222 -8.07 -0.89 -33.69
CA GLY A 222 -8.63 -1.23 -35.00
C GLY A 222 -9.22 -2.65 -35.01
N ASP A 223 -9.88 -3.02 -36.11
CA ASP A 223 -10.52 -4.33 -36.29
C ASP A 223 -9.54 -5.52 -36.20
N ASP A 224 -8.24 -5.26 -36.34
CA ASP A 224 -7.15 -6.23 -36.20
C ASP A 224 -6.64 -6.37 -34.75
N GLY A 225 -7.27 -5.67 -33.80
CA GLY A 225 -6.90 -5.66 -32.38
C GLY A 225 -5.65 -4.85 -32.06
N LYS A 226 -5.05 -4.15 -33.03
CA LYS A 226 -3.88 -3.28 -32.79
C LYS A 226 -4.31 -1.86 -32.43
N PRO A 227 -3.55 -1.18 -31.55
CA PRO A 227 -3.82 0.21 -31.21
C PRO A 227 -3.61 1.09 -32.45
N ARG A 228 -4.67 1.78 -32.87
CA ARG A 228 -4.68 2.59 -34.10
C ARG A 228 -4.61 4.08 -33.82
N LEU A 229 -5.27 4.53 -32.76
CA LEU A 229 -5.32 5.94 -32.35
C LEU A 229 -5.08 6.04 -30.85
N VAL A 230 -4.28 7.03 -30.45
CA VAL A 230 -3.93 7.32 -29.07
C VAL A 230 -4.39 8.73 -28.71
N TYR A 231 -5.06 8.88 -27.58
CA TYR A 231 -5.56 10.14 -27.08
C TYR A 231 -4.96 10.39 -25.70
N SER A 232 -4.36 11.56 -25.54
CA SER A 232 -3.90 12.06 -24.24
C SER A 232 -5.00 12.93 -23.67
N LEU A 233 -5.33 12.71 -22.40
CA LEU A 233 -6.25 13.60 -21.70
C LEU A 233 -5.51 14.88 -21.29
N PRO A 234 -6.12 16.07 -21.46
CA PRO A 234 -5.52 17.29 -20.93
C PRO A 234 -5.30 17.16 -19.41
N PRO A 235 -4.36 17.89 -18.80
CA PRO A 235 -4.23 17.90 -17.34
C PRO A 235 -5.58 18.26 -16.70
N SER A 236 -5.90 17.64 -15.56
CA SER A 236 -7.12 17.98 -14.83
C SER A 236 -7.04 19.43 -14.37
N PRO A 237 -8.13 20.22 -14.40
CA PRO A 237 -8.19 21.53 -13.78
C PRO A 237 -7.72 21.45 -12.32
N GLU A 238 -6.89 22.39 -11.87
CA GLU A 238 -6.43 22.42 -10.49
C GLU A 238 -7.61 22.49 -9.51
N GLY A 239 -7.70 21.50 -8.61
CA GLY A 239 -8.72 21.44 -7.56
C GLY A 239 -9.92 20.53 -7.86
N GLU A 240 -10.04 19.98 -9.06
CA GLU A 240 -11.10 19.02 -9.38
C GLU A 240 -10.72 17.63 -8.84
N ARG A 241 -11.42 17.22 -7.77
CA ARG A 241 -11.28 15.90 -7.13
C ARG A 241 -12.41 14.95 -7.56
N ASP A 242 -13.03 15.21 -8.71
CA ASP A 242 -14.18 14.44 -9.13
C ASP A 242 -13.75 13.06 -9.63
N GLU A 243 -14.42 12.03 -9.12
CA GLU A 243 -14.26 10.64 -9.56
C GLU A 243 -14.64 10.47 -11.04
N VAL A 244 -15.44 11.40 -11.57
CA VAL A 244 -15.90 11.44 -12.96
C VAL A 244 -15.48 12.75 -13.61
N ARG A 245 -14.72 12.65 -14.71
CA ARG A 245 -14.26 13.76 -15.53
C ARG A 245 -14.99 13.78 -16.86
N PHE A 246 -15.71 14.85 -17.12
CA PHE A 246 -16.29 15.12 -18.43
C PHE A 246 -15.25 15.81 -19.31
N VAL A 247 -15.04 15.27 -20.50
CA VAL A 247 -14.22 15.89 -21.53
C VAL A 247 -15.06 16.08 -22.78
N ASP A 248 -14.80 17.18 -23.47
CA ASP A 248 -15.38 17.44 -24.78
C ASP A 248 -14.85 16.44 -25.82
N VAL A 249 -14.84 16.82 -27.08
CA VAL A 249 -14.37 15.96 -28.16
C VAL A 249 -12.84 15.93 -28.21
N LEU A 250 -12.24 14.78 -27.91
CA LEU A 250 -10.79 14.58 -28.02
C LEU A 250 -10.40 14.25 -29.47
N THR A 251 -9.27 14.82 -29.89
CA THR A 251 -8.59 14.49 -31.16
C THR A 251 -7.37 13.62 -30.89
N PRO A 252 -7.00 12.72 -31.81
CA PRO A 252 -5.86 11.83 -31.61
C PRO A 252 -4.57 12.65 -31.47
N SER A 253 -3.70 12.22 -30.56
CA SER A 253 -2.34 12.72 -30.48
C SER A 253 -1.59 12.30 -31.74
N ALA A 254 -0.79 13.19 -32.33
CA ALA A 254 0.03 12.84 -33.49
C ALA A 254 0.83 11.56 -33.18
N SER A 255 0.71 10.55 -34.03
CA SER A 255 1.42 9.28 -33.86
C SER A 255 2.91 9.53 -33.61
N PRO A 256 3.54 8.88 -32.61
CA PRO A 256 4.98 8.70 -32.67
C PRO A 256 5.24 7.80 -33.88
N LEU A 257 5.61 8.42 -35.00
CA LEU A 257 6.03 7.75 -36.22
C LEU A 257 7.11 6.72 -35.90
N SER A 258 6.85 5.48 -36.35
CA SER A 258 7.79 4.46 -36.86
C SER A 258 9.05 4.14 -36.06
#